data_AF-A0A8J4J1E1-F1
#
_entry.id   AF-A0A8J4J1E1-F1
#
_cell.length_a   1.000
_cell.length_b   1.000
_cell.length_c   1.000
_cell.angle_alpha   90.00
_cell.angle_beta   90.00
_cell.angle_gamma   90.00
#
_symmetry.space_group_name_H-M   'P 1'
#
loop_
_entity.id
_entity.type
_entity.pdbx_description
1 polymer ?
#
loop_
_entity_poly.entity_id
_entity_poly.type
_entity_poly.pdbx_seq_one_letter_code
_entity_poly.pdbx_strand_id
1 'polypeptide(L)'
;YPSGNLAIIVVREKKRLICIVQEDKPNNAKIRAVFKSNGRSTCYYPNGAVWINMNIQGGQYLDQEGSRVRRWTWPNSIMSSGPHVPLSPVFISLNRHMGVRILGQDKITVSFLAMGQQAKFNVGTKVQVSDVSQLPPPTWLGEDELLLLAFRVRILWLFDRLRGCLNFPSNEQWDKIKPPAYLITQTLKILQLCTTSDISDELCSSVRAIVNA
;
A
#
# COMPACT_ATOMS: atom_id res chain seq x y z
N TYR A 1 12.63 25.09 9.78
CA TYR A 1 13.91 24.53 9.29
C TYR A 1 15.05 25.47 9.65
N PRO A 2 16.33 25.03 9.65
CA PRO A 2 17.46 25.94 9.82
C PRO A 2 17.49 27.09 8.79
N SER A 3 16.92 26.86 7.62
CA SER A 3 16.69 27.85 6.55
C SER A 3 15.68 28.95 6.89
N GLY A 4 14.94 28.84 8.01
CA GLY A 4 13.80 29.71 8.33
C GLY A 4 12.45 29.23 7.76
N ASN A 5 12.44 28.25 6.85
CA ASN A 5 11.19 27.76 6.25
C ASN A 5 10.34 26.95 7.25
N LEU A 6 9.02 26.94 7.04
CA LEU A 6 8.06 26.19 7.85
C LEU A 6 8.27 24.67 7.69
N ALA A 7 8.37 23.94 8.81
CA ALA A 7 8.60 22.49 8.79
C ALA A 7 7.35 21.67 9.08
N ILE A 8 6.61 22.05 10.12
CA ILE A 8 5.47 21.29 10.62
C ILE A 8 4.36 22.29 11.01
N ILE A 9 3.13 21.97 10.61
CA ILE A 9 1.92 22.64 11.06
C ILE A 9 1.10 21.62 11.83
N VAL A 10 0.73 21.94 13.07
CA VAL A 10 -0.19 21.13 13.86
C VAL A 10 -1.44 21.95 14.14
N VAL A 11 -2.57 21.51 13.59
CA VAL A 11 -3.89 22.11 13.82
C VAL A 11 -4.68 21.20 14.75
N ARG A 12 -5.25 21.77 15.80
CA ARG A 12 -6.09 21.04 16.77
C ARG A 12 -7.43 21.74 16.91
N GLU A 13 -8.51 20.99 16.71
CA GLU A 13 -9.89 21.42 16.93
C GLU A 13 -10.62 20.34 17.75
N LYS A 14 -10.93 20.63 19.02
CA LYS A 14 -11.53 19.65 19.95
C LYS A 14 -10.71 18.33 19.98
N LYS A 15 -11.30 17.23 19.50
CA LYS A 15 -10.68 15.89 19.38
C LYS A 15 -10.04 15.63 18.01
N ARG A 16 -10.13 16.59 17.08
CA ARG A 16 -9.52 16.52 15.74
C ARG A 16 -8.12 17.12 15.78
N LEU A 17 -7.15 16.39 15.26
CA LEU A 17 -5.79 16.87 15.06
C LEU A 17 -5.36 16.55 13.64
N ILE A 18 -4.69 17.52 13.01
CA ILE A 18 -4.03 17.35 11.73
C ILE A 18 -2.59 17.82 11.91
N CYS A 19 -1.63 16.95 11.61
CA CYS A 19 -0.22 17.28 11.52
C CYS A 19 0.19 17.24 10.04
N ILE A 20 0.73 18.34 9.54
CA ILE A 20 1.19 18.50 8.17
C ILE A 20 2.70 18.76 8.20
N VAL A 21 3.46 17.95 7.48
CA VAL A 21 4.90 18.15 7.28
C VAL A 21 5.10 18.77 5.89
N GLN A 22 5.94 19.80 5.80
CA GLN A 22 6.22 20.50 4.54
C GLN A 22 7.67 20.29 4.05
N GLU A 23 7.92 20.62 2.79
CA GLU A 23 9.27 20.74 2.25
C GLU A 23 10.02 21.94 2.85
N ASP A 24 11.35 21.83 2.91
CA ASP A 24 12.22 22.96 3.25
C ASP A 24 12.38 23.90 2.04
N LYS A 25 11.32 24.65 1.72
CA LYS A 25 11.29 25.64 0.63
C LYS A 25 10.57 26.92 1.05
N PRO A 26 10.99 28.09 0.53
CA PRO A 26 10.38 29.37 0.89
C PRO A 26 9.00 29.58 0.24
N ASN A 27 8.85 29.21 -1.05
CA ASN A 27 7.61 29.36 -1.81
C ASN A 27 7.13 28.01 -2.33
N ASN A 28 5.80 27.83 -2.38
CA ASN A 28 5.16 26.62 -2.91
C ASN A 28 5.69 25.31 -2.28
N ALA A 29 5.95 25.35 -0.97
CA ALA A 29 6.42 24.18 -0.23
C ALA A 29 5.38 23.05 -0.32
N LYS A 30 5.78 21.94 -0.92
CA LYS A 30 4.89 20.77 -1.05
C LYS A 30 4.71 20.09 0.29
N ILE A 31 3.57 19.43 0.46
CA ILE A 31 3.30 18.59 1.61
C ILE A 31 4.09 17.28 1.47
N ARG A 32 4.83 16.92 2.52
CA ARG A 32 5.61 15.69 2.62
C ARG A 32 4.89 14.60 3.41
N ALA A 33 4.07 14.99 4.38
CA ALA A 33 3.21 14.05 5.08
C ALA A 33 2.00 14.76 5.70
N VAL A 34 0.91 14.01 5.84
CA VAL A 34 -0.30 14.43 6.57
C VAL A 34 -0.69 13.30 7.51
N PHE A 35 -0.92 13.62 8.78
CA PHE A 35 -1.44 12.70 9.78
C PHE A 35 -2.70 13.30 10.38
N LYS A 36 -3.80 12.54 10.34
CA LYS A 36 -5.10 12.96 10.87
C LYS A 36 -5.48 12.08 12.05
N SER A 37 -6.10 12.66 13.08
CA SER A 37 -6.56 11.91 14.26
C SER A 37 -7.69 10.92 13.98
N ASN A 38 -8.28 10.93 12.78
CA ASN A 38 -9.21 9.87 12.33
C ASN A 38 -8.47 8.63 11.81
N GLY A 39 -7.15 8.54 12.01
CA GLY A 39 -6.32 7.40 11.62
C GLY A 39 -5.86 7.43 10.17
N ARG A 40 -6.33 8.37 9.34
CA ARG A 40 -5.84 8.53 7.97
C ARG A 40 -4.51 9.26 7.96
N SER A 41 -3.51 8.68 7.32
CA SER A 41 -2.20 9.29 7.19
C SER A 41 -1.59 8.99 5.82
N THR A 42 -0.85 9.94 5.27
CA THR A 42 -0.20 9.80 3.97
C THR A 42 1.18 10.45 4.01
N CYS A 43 2.18 9.78 3.47
CA CYS A 43 3.53 10.30 3.28
C CYS A 43 3.87 10.28 1.79
N TYR A 44 4.67 11.25 1.34
CA TYR A 44 4.99 11.45 -0.07
C TYR A 44 6.50 11.43 -0.32
N TYR A 45 6.88 10.88 -1.46
CA TYR A 45 8.22 11.00 -2.02
C TYR A 45 8.53 12.44 -2.46
N PRO A 46 9.81 12.77 -2.73
CA PRO A 46 10.23 14.05 -3.30
C PRO A 46 9.48 14.48 -4.56
N ASN A 47 9.18 13.54 -5.44
CA ASN A 47 8.44 13.76 -6.68
C ASN A 47 6.92 13.98 -6.47
N GLY A 48 6.40 13.76 -5.25
CA GLY A 48 4.98 13.86 -4.92
C GLY A 48 4.20 12.54 -5.01
N ALA A 49 4.84 11.44 -5.43
CA ALA A 49 4.23 10.12 -5.40
C ALA A 49 3.92 9.69 -3.96
N VAL A 50 2.85 8.92 -3.77
CA VAL A 50 2.49 8.39 -2.46
C VAL A 50 3.51 7.33 -2.06
N TRP A 51 4.12 7.51 -0.89
CA TRP A 51 5.06 6.55 -0.33
C TRP A 51 4.38 5.62 0.67
N ILE A 52 3.60 6.21 1.58
CA ILE A 52 2.87 5.44 2.59
C ILE A 52 1.44 5.96 2.64
N ASN A 53 0.48 5.05 2.67
CA ASN A 53 -0.92 5.35 2.94
C ASN A 53 -1.42 4.46 4.08
N MET A 54 -2.00 5.08 5.10
CA MET A 54 -2.49 4.40 6.30
C MET A 54 -3.91 4.84 6.64
N ASN A 55 -4.67 3.92 7.19
CA ASN A 55 -6.00 4.15 7.75
C ASN A 55 -6.15 3.36 9.07
N ILE A 56 -7.39 3.25 9.55
CA ILE A 56 -7.70 2.55 10.81
C ILE A 56 -7.66 1.01 10.71
N GLN A 57 -7.57 0.44 9.51
CA GLN A 57 -7.43 -1.01 9.31
C GLN A 57 -5.96 -1.41 9.19
N GLY A 58 -5.13 -0.57 8.58
CA GLY A 58 -3.73 -0.89 8.36
C GLY A 58 -3.01 0.17 7.54
N GLY A 59 -2.02 -0.27 6.78
CA GLY A 59 -1.28 0.60 5.87
C GLY A 59 -0.62 -0.14 4.73
N GLN A 60 -0.15 0.66 3.77
CA GLN A 60 0.53 0.23 2.57
C GLN A 60 1.79 1.07 2.36
N TYR A 61 2.84 0.41 1.87
CA TYR A 61 4.08 1.01 1.41
C TYR A 61 4.13 0.85 -0.11
N LEU A 62 4.31 1.96 -0.80
CA LEU A 62 4.42 2.01 -2.25
C LEU A 62 5.83 2.46 -2.67
N ASP A 63 6.28 2.02 -3.83
CA ASP A 63 7.49 2.55 -4.48
C ASP A 63 7.19 3.86 -5.23
N GLN A 64 8.20 4.45 -5.88
CA GLN A 64 8.06 5.74 -6.56
C GLN A 64 7.17 5.66 -7.80
N GLU A 65 7.02 4.46 -8.36
CA GLU A 65 6.18 4.11 -9.50
C GLU A 65 4.73 3.84 -9.07
N GLY A 66 4.46 3.82 -7.76
CA GLY A 66 3.14 3.57 -7.18
C GLY A 66 2.78 2.09 -7.04
N SER A 67 3.74 1.18 -7.25
CA SER A 67 3.52 -0.24 -7.00
C SER A 67 3.54 -0.53 -5.50
N ARG A 68 2.62 -1.38 -5.04
CA ARG A 68 2.54 -1.80 -3.63
C ARG A 68 3.67 -2.78 -3.30
N VAL A 69 4.66 -2.31 -2.56
CA VAL A 69 5.78 -3.14 -2.05
C VAL A 69 5.36 -3.93 -0.81
N ARG A 70 4.53 -3.32 0.05
CA ARG A 70 4.14 -3.93 1.31
C ARG A 70 2.75 -3.50 1.76
N ARG A 71 2.05 -4.38 2.47
CA ARG A 71 0.82 -4.09 3.21
C ARG A 71 0.90 -4.69 4.62
N TRP A 72 0.25 -4.06 5.58
CA TRP A 72 0.09 -4.58 6.94
C TRP A 72 -1.29 -4.23 7.50
N THR A 73 -1.71 -4.97 8.51
CA THR A 73 -2.93 -4.69 9.30
C THR A 73 -2.55 -4.33 10.73
N TRP A 74 -3.43 -3.58 11.41
CA TRP A 74 -3.28 -3.32 12.83
C TRP A 74 -3.83 -4.50 13.66
N PRO A 75 -3.19 -4.87 14.80
CA PRO A 75 -3.59 -6.05 15.59
C PRO A 75 -5.04 -6.04 16.10
N ASN A 76 -5.68 -4.88 16.21
CA ASN A 76 -7.01 -4.71 16.79
C ASN A 76 -8.04 -4.21 15.76
N SER A 77 -7.82 -4.40 14.45
CA SER A 77 -8.86 -4.06 13.48
C SER A 77 -10.02 -5.05 13.66
N ILE A 78 -11.16 -4.55 14.11
CA ILE A 78 -12.38 -5.27 14.54
C ILE A 78 -12.94 -6.25 13.48
N MET A 79 -12.40 -6.24 12.26
CA MET A 79 -12.89 -6.99 11.11
C MET A 79 -11.98 -8.16 10.70
N SER A 80 -11.57 -9.02 11.63
CA SER A 80 -10.58 -10.06 11.31
C SER A 80 -11.12 -11.49 11.26
N SER A 81 -11.55 -11.90 10.06
CA SER A 81 -11.62 -13.31 9.65
C SER A 81 -10.50 -13.72 8.69
N GLY A 82 -9.56 -12.82 8.32
CA GLY A 82 -8.52 -13.06 7.31
C GLY A 82 -7.07 -13.16 7.83
N PRO A 83 -6.10 -13.54 6.97
CA PRO A 83 -4.68 -13.65 7.33
C PRO A 83 -4.10 -12.27 7.64
N HIS A 84 -3.67 -12.06 8.89
CA HIS A 84 -3.02 -10.82 9.30
C HIS A 84 -1.56 -10.79 8.88
N VAL A 85 -1.16 -9.74 8.16
CA VAL A 85 0.25 -9.43 7.96
C VAL A 85 0.65 -8.41 9.02
N PRO A 86 1.42 -8.80 10.05
CA PRO A 86 1.83 -7.87 11.10
C PRO A 86 2.75 -6.80 10.55
N LEU A 87 2.64 -5.59 11.12
CA LEU A 87 3.60 -4.54 10.86
C LEU A 87 4.98 -4.96 11.41
N SER A 88 6.00 -4.88 10.56
CA SER A 88 7.37 -4.71 11.03
C SER A 88 7.73 -3.22 10.95
N PRO A 89 8.47 -2.68 11.94
CA PRO A 89 8.77 -1.26 12.04
C PRO A 89 9.16 -0.60 10.72
N VAL A 90 8.47 0.49 10.37
CA VAL A 90 8.77 1.29 9.17
C VAL A 90 9.44 2.59 9.59
N PHE A 91 10.52 2.93 8.91
CA PHE A 91 11.25 4.18 9.08
C PHE A 91 11.46 4.81 7.71
N ILE A 92 11.04 6.07 7.55
CA ILE A 92 11.26 6.82 6.31
C ILE A 92 11.84 8.20 6.63
N SER A 93 12.73 8.68 5.76
CA SER A 93 13.27 10.03 5.80
C SER A 93 12.55 10.88 4.76
N LEU A 94 11.69 11.80 5.21
CA LEU A 94 10.93 12.68 4.33
C LEU A 94 11.82 13.76 3.69
N ASN A 95 12.85 14.18 4.42
CA ASN A 95 13.95 15.03 3.96
C ASN A 95 15.12 14.96 4.94
N ARG A 96 16.20 15.73 4.70
CA ARG A 96 17.41 15.75 5.54
C ARG A 96 17.15 15.97 7.03
N HIS A 97 16.10 16.69 7.39
CA HIS A 97 15.78 17.03 8.78
C HIS A 97 14.56 16.27 9.33
N MET A 98 13.74 15.67 8.48
CA MET A 98 12.44 15.10 8.86
C MET A 98 12.40 13.59 8.62
N GLY A 99 12.03 12.85 9.66
CA GLY A 99 11.79 11.41 9.60
C GLY A 99 10.43 11.02 10.17
N VAL A 100 9.93 9.86 9.74
CA VAL A 100 8.71 9.22 10.29
C VAL A 100 9.05 7.81 10.71
N ARG A 101 8.63 7.43 11.91
CA ARG A 101 8.72 6.08 12.47
C ARG A 101 7.32 5.56 12.74
N ILE A 102 7.00 4.38 12.21
CA ILE A 102 5.70 3.72 12.37
C ILE A 102 5.95 2.38 13.06
N LEU A 103 5.43 2.23 14.28
CA LEU A 103 5.50 0.99 15.07
C LEU A 103 4.12 0.39 15.35
N GLY A 104 3.07 1.18 15.19
CA GLY A 104 1.70 0.82 15.52
C GLY A 104 0.77 2.00 15.23
N GLN A 105 -0.53 1.76 15.27
CA GLN A 105 -1.55 2.78 14.96
C GLN A 105 -1.44 4.04 15.86
N ASP A 106 -1.10 3.85 17.13
CA ASP A 106 -0.91 4.88 18.15
C ASP A 106 0.57 5.25 18.41
N LYS A 107 1.48 4.58 17.69
CA LYS A 107 2.93 4.72 17.82
C LYS A 107 3.53 5.16 16.47
N ILE A 108 3.04 6.30 15.99
CA ILE A 108 3.57 6.96 14.79
C ILE A 108 4.26 8.25 15.24
N THR A 109 5.58 8.33 15.03
CA THR A 109 6.39 9.47 15.47
C THR A 109 6.97 10.20 14.28
N VAL A 110 6.75 11.51 14.23
CA VAL A 110 7.48 12.42 13.34
C VAL A 110 8.65 13.00 14.11
N SER A 111 9.85 12.91 13.56
CA SER A 111 11.07 13.47 14.15
C SER A 111 11.64 14.59 13.29
N PHE A 112 11.95 15.72 13.91
CA PHE A 112 12.72 16.81 13.32
C PHE A 112 14.11 16.84 13.97
N LEU A 113 15.17 16.75 13.17
CA LEU A 113 16.56 16.78 13.62
C LEU A 113 17.29 17.90 12.88
N ALA A 114 17.86 18.84 13.63
CA ALA A 114 18.70 19.89 13.09
C ALA A 114 19.69 20.39 14.14
N MET A 115 20.91 20.75 13.73
CA MET A 115 21.92 21.38 14.60
C MET A 115 22.19 20.60 15.91
N GLY A 116 22.20 19.26 15.84
CA GLY A 116 22.41 18.39 17.01
C GLY A 116 21.21 18.27 17.96
N GLN A 117 20.09 18.94 17.67
CA GLN A 117 18.86 18.91 18.46
C GLN A 117 17.76 18.13 17.75
N GLN A 118 16.95 17.40 18.53
CA GLN A 118 15.86 16.59 18.01
C GLN A 118 14.54 16.89 18.72
N ALA A 119 13.50 17.15 17.94
CA ALA A 119 12.11 17.18 18.39
C ALA A 119 11.36 15.96 17.86
N LYS A 120 10.50 15.36 18.69
CA LYS A 120 9.66 14.21 18.31
C LYS A 120 8.22 14.48 18.66
N PHE A 121 7.33 14.19 17.71
CA PHE A 121 5.89 14.37 17.83
C PHE A 121 5.21 13.03 17.62
N ASN A 122 4.48 12.53 18.61
CA ASN A 122 3.58 11.41 18.38
C ASN A 122 2.33 11.92 17.65
N VAL A 123 2.13 11.42 16.45
CA VAL A 123 0.99 11.72 15.57
C VAL A 123 0.10 10.49 15.37
N GLY A 124 0.44 9.36 15.99
CA GLY A 124 -0.38 8.16 16.02
C GLY A 124 -1.66 8.39 16.80
N THR A 125 -2.74 7.73 16.40
CA THR A 125 -4.02 7.81 17.10
C THR A 125 -4.68 6.45 17.09
N LYS A 126 -4.98 5.93 18.29
CA LYS A 126 -5.82 4.74 18.43
C LYS A 126 -7.27 5.13 18.20
N VAL A 127 -7.77 4.89 16.99
CA VAL A 127 -9.19 5.08 16.69
C VAL A 127 -9.90 3.77 17.02
N GLN A 128 -10.66 3.76 18.12
CA GLN A 128 -11.60 2.69 18.40
C GLN A 128 -12.89 2.98 17.61
N VAL A 129 -13.28 2.07 16.73
CA VAL A 129 -14.56 2.19 16.02
C VAL A 129 -15.63 1.55 16.88
N SER A 130 -16.59 2.35 17.33
CA SER A 130 -17.71 1.90 18.16
C SER A 130 -18.77 1.14 17.37
N ASP A 131 -18.80 1.30 16.05
CA ASP A 131 -19.84 0.76 15.17
C ASP A 131 -19.22 0.22 13.87
N VAL A 132 -19.21 -1.11 13.75
CA VAL A 132 -18.60 -1.86 12.63
C VAL A 132 -19.37 -1.62 11.32
N SER A 133 -20.62 -1.17 11.39
CA SER A 133 -21.49 -0.95 10.23
C SER A 133 -21.11 0.26 9.36
N GLN A 134 -20.34 1.22 9.90
CA GLN A 134 -19.92 2.46 9.22
C GLN A 134 -18.55 2.34 8.54
N LEU A 135 -17.89 1.20 8.70
CA LEU A 135 -16.56 0.93 8.14
C LEU A 135 -16.71 0.34 6.74
N PRO A 136 -16.02 0.87 5.71
CA PRO A 136 -15.93 0.15 4.45
C PRO A 136 -15.31 -1.23 4.74
N PRO A 137 -15.87 -2.32 4.17
CA PRO A 137 -15.36 -3.66 4.41
C PRO A 137 -13.85 -3.68 4.14
N PRO A 138 -13.06 -4.41 4.94
CA PRO A 138 -11.64 -4.52 4.72
C PRO A 138 -11.45 -5.13 3.33
N THR A 139 -11.02 -4.30 2.39
CA THR A 139 -10.70 -4.75 1.03
C THR A 139 -9.35 -5.46 1.11
N TRP A 140 -9.37 -6.69 1.62
CA TRP A 140 -8.24 -7.62 1.68
C TRP A 140 -7.63 -7.81 0.29
N LEU A 141 -8.49 -7.75 -0.72
CA LEU A 141 -8.22 -7.46 -2.11
C LEU A 141 -9.47 -6.75 -2.65
N GLY A 142 -9.34 -5.59 -3.30
CA GLY A 142 -10.49 -5.06 -4.05
C GLY A 142 -10.83 -6.02 -5.19
N GLU A 143 -12.11 -6.12 -5.58
CA GLU A 143 -12.50 -6.91 -6.76
C GLU A 143 -11.66 -6.53 -7.99
N ASP A 144 -11.46 -5.23 -8.15
CA ASP A 144 -10.56 -4.65 -9.16
C ASP A 144 -9.11 -5.12 -9.01
N GLU A 145 -8.58 -5.24 -7.79
CA GLU A 145 -7.21 -5.74 -7.59
C GLU A 145 -7.07 -7.19 -8.05
N LEU A 146 -8.10 -8.02 -7.84
CA LEU A 146 -8.09 -9.42 -8.26
C LEU A 146 -8.15 -9.53 -9.77
N LEU A 147 -9.01 -8.74 -10.40
CA LEU A 147 -9.10 -8.64 -11.86
C LEU A 147 -7.80 -8.14 -12.45
N LEU A 148 -7.19 -7.11 -11.87
CA LEU A 148 -5.89 -6.59 -12.32
C LEU A 148 -4.79 -7.65 -12.21
N LEU A 149 -4.78 -8.45 -11.14
CA LEU A 149 -3.85 -9.58 -11.02
C LEU A 149 -4.12 -10.65 -12.10
N ALA A 150 -5.38 -10.98 -12.35
CA ALA A 150 -5.79 -11.94 -13.38
C ALA A 150 -5.34 -11.48 -14.77
N PHE A 151 -5.61 -10.21 -15.12
CA PHE A 151 -5.16 -9.60 -16.36
C PHE A 151 -3.63 -9.56 -16.47
N ARG A 152 -2.92 -9.26 -15.39
CA ARG A 152 -1.45 -9.30 -15.38
C ARG A 152 -0.93 -10.69 -15.72
N VAL A 153 -1.48 -11.74 -15.11
CA VAL A 153 -1.09 -13.12 -15.41
C VAL A 153 -1.43 -13.48 -16.85
N ARG A 154 -2.59 -13.07 -17.36
CA ARG A 154 -2.97 -13.25 -18.76
C ARG A 154 -1.99 -12.58 -19.73
N ILE A 155 -1.61 -11.33 -19.47
CA ILE A 155 -0.63 -10.60 -20.27
C ILE A 155 0.72 -11.33 -20.27
N LEU A 156 1.16 -11.83 -19.12
CA LEU A 156 2.40 -12.60 -19.03
C LEU A 156 2.34 -13.91 -19.83
N TRP A 157 1.22 -14.62 -19.81
CA TRP A 157 0.97 -15.79 -20.66
C TRP A 157 1.01 -15.45 -22.16
N LEU A 158 0.41 -14.33 -22.56
CA LEU A 158 0.47 -13.86 -23.94
C LEU A 158 1.91 -13.53 -24.37
N PHE A 159 2.70 -12.88 -23.50
CA PHE A 159 4.10 -12.62 -23.78
C PHE A 159 4.94 -13.89 -23.89
N ASP A 160 4.68 -14.90 -23.05
CA ASP A 160 5.35 -16.19 -23.13
C ASP A 160 5.04 -16.89 -24.46
N ARG A 161 3.77 -16.88 -24.87
CA ARG A 161 3.33 -17.42 -26.17
C ARG A 161 3.97 -16.66 -27.35
N LEU A 162 3.99 -15.33 -27.32
CA LEU A 162 4.63 -14.51 -28.34
C LEU A 162 6.14 -14.79 -28.45
N ARG A 163 6.83 -14.88 -27.31
CA ARG A 163 8.26 -15.27 -27.28
C ARG A 163 8.48 -16.67 -27.81
N GLY A 164 7.57 -17.58 -27.49
CA GLY A 164 7.49 -18.88 -28.13
C GLY A 164 7.54 -18.73 -29.64
N CYS A 165 6.50 -18.11 -30.22
CA CYS A 165 6.34 -17.93 -31.68
C CYS A 165 7.58 -17.34 -32.36
N LEU A 166 8.24 -16.36 -31.72
CA LEU A 166 9.46 -15.74 -32.24
C LEU A 166 10.67 -16.69 -32.22
N ASN A 167 10.80 -17.52 -31.18
CA ASN A 167 11.95 -18.41 -31.03
C ASN A 167 11.81 -19.73 -31.82
N PHE A 168 10.58 -20.21 -32.06
CA PHE A 168 10.33 -21.48 -32.76
C PHE A 168 9.23 -21.35 -33.83
N PRO A 169 9.41 -20.51 -34.87
CA PRO A 169 8.35 -20.17 -35.82
C PRO A 169 7.74 -21.35 -36.58
N SER A 170 8.48 -22.45 -36.73
CA SER A 170 8.04 -23.66 -37.46
C SER A 170 7.48 -24.76 -36.56
N ASN A 171 7.42 -24.56 -35.24
CA ASN A 171 6.93 -25.59 -34.33
C ASN A 171 5.40 -25.54 -34.27
N GLU A 172 4.71 -26.63 -34.64
CA GLU A 172 3.25 -26.72 -34.54
C GLU A 172 2.76 -27.24 -33.17
N GLN A 173 3.66 -27.73 -32.31
CA GLN A 173 3.33 -28.37 -31.02
C GLN A 173 3.59 -27.44 -29.82
N TRP A 174 3.08 -26.21 -29.89
CA TRP A 174 3.22 -25.21 -28.81
C TRP A 174 2.66 -25.68 -27.47
N ASP A 175 1.54 -26.42 -27.49
CA ASP A 175 0.84 -26.88 -26.29
C ASP A 175 1.65 -27.89 -25.46
N LYS A 176 2.73 -28.43 -26.03
CA LYS A 176 3.63 -29.38 -25.36
C LYS A 176 4.83 -28.69 -24.69
N ILE A 177 5.08 -27.41 -24.99
CA ILE A 177 6.16 -26.67 -24.35
C ILE A 177 5.73 -26.32 -22.94
N LYS A 178 6.49 -26.81 -21.96
CA LYS A 178 6.17 -26.57 -20.56
C LYS A 178 6.32 -25.06 -20.27
N PRO A 179 5.26 -24.40 -19.77
CA PRO A 179 5.33 -22.99 -19.47
C PRO A 179 6.27 -22.75 -18.28
N PRO A 180 6.83 -21.52 -18.16
CA PRO A 180 7.64 -21.15 -17.03
C PRO A 180 6.95 -21.41 -15.69
N ALA A 181 7.68 -22.01 -14.74
CA ALA A 181 7.13 -22.39 -13.43
C ALA A 181 6.52 -21.20 -12.65
N TYR A 182 7.05 -19.98 -12.87
CA TYR A 182 6.51 -18.78 -12.21
C TYR A 182 5.10 -18.43 -12.69
N LEU A 183 4.75 -18.66 -13.96
CA LEU A 183 3.40 -18.43 -14.50
C LEU A 183 2.38 -19.41 -13.92
N ILE A 184 2.77 -20.68 -13.85
CA ILE A 184 1.98 -21.74 -13.20
C ILE A 184 1.72 -21.35 -11.74
N THR A 185 2.77 -20.94 -11.03
CA THR A 185 2.68 -20.57 -9.62
C THR A 185 1.79 -19.34 -9.40
N GLN A 186 1.91 -18.31 -10.24
CA GLN A 186 1.06 -17.11 -10.15
C GLN A 186 -0.41 -17.41 -10.45
N THR A 187 -0.67 -18.24 -11.46
CA THR A 187 -2.02 -18.72 -11.82
C THR A 187 -2.67 -19.44 -10.65
N LEU A 188 -1.97 -20.40 -10.04
CA LEU A 188 -2.48 -21.15 -8.88
C LEU A 188 -2.74 -20.24 -7.68
N LYS A 189 -1.85 -19.27 -7.40
CA LYS A 189 -2.04 -18.31 -6.31
C LYS A 189 -3.29 -17.45 -6.51
N ILE A 190 -3.56 -16.98 -7.73
CA ILE A 190 -4.77 -16.19 -8.02
C ILE A 190 -6.03 -17.04 -7.84
N LEU A 191 -6.02 -18.28 -8.34
CA LEU A 191 -7.15 -19.19 -8.17
C LEU A 191 -7.39 -19.54 -6.70
N GLN A 192 -6.33 -19.72 -5.92
CA GLN A 192 -6.44 -19.94 -4.47
C GLN A 192 -7.04 -18.71 -3.77
N LEU A 193 -6.63 -17.49 -4.14
CA LEU A 193 -7.20 -16.25 -3.58
C LEU A 193 -8.71 -16.12 -3.83
N CYS A 194 -9.21 -16.64 -4.96
CA CYS A 194 -10.64 -16.72 -5.26
C CYS A 194 -11.38 -17.67 -4.29
N THR A 195 -10.73 -18.73 -3.83
CA THR A 195 -11.36 -19.74 -2.95
C THR A 195 -11.29 -19.39 -1.45
N THR A 196 -10.34 -18.54 -1.05
CA THR A 196 -10.09 -18.24 0.37
C THR A 196 -10.68 -16.92 0.84
N SER A 197 -11.21 -16.11 -0.07
CA SER A 197 -11.72 -14.77 0.23
C SER A 197 -13.23 -14.73 0.00
N ASP A 198 -13.94 -13.88 0.74
CA ASP A 198 -15.39 -13.68 0.65
C ASP A 198 -15.76 -12.90 -0.64
N ILE A 199 -15.47 -13.51 -1.80
CA ILE A 199 -15.61 -12.94 -3.15
C ILE A 199 -16.83 -13.55 -3.84
N SER A 200 -17.56 -12.75 -4.63
CA SER A 200 -18.70 -13.26 -5.40
C SER A 200 -18.30 -14.37 -6.38
N ASP A 201 -19.17 -15.38 -6.52
CA ASP A 201 -18.96 -16.49 -7.45
C ASP A 201 -18.81 -16.01 -8.91
N GLU A 202 -19.46 -14.90 -9.26
CA GLU A 202 -19.36 -14.25 -10.57
C GLU A 202 -17.96 -13.69 -10.84
N LEU A 203 -17.35 -13.03 -9.85
CA LEU A 203 -15.99 -12.53 -9.96
C LEU A 203 -14.98 -13.69 -10.04
N CYS A 204 -15.14 -14.71 -9.21
CA CYS A 204 -14.32 -15.92 -9.24
C CYS A 204 -14.38 -16.61 -10.62
N SER A 205 -15.57 -16.67 -11.22
CA SER A 205 -15.78 -17.21 -12.57
C SER A 205 -15.08 -16.36 -13.63
N SER A 206 -15.19 -15.04 -13.53
CA SER A 206 -14.51 -14.09 -14.43
C SER A 206 -12.99 -14.21 -14.37
N VAL A 207 -12.42 -14.29 -13.16
CA VAL A 207 -10.98 -14.47 -12.96
C VAL A 207 -10.50 -15.79 -13.55
N ARG A 208 -11.26 -16.87 -13.35
CA ARG A 208 -10.95 -18.18 -13.95
C ARG A 208 -10.99 -18.13 -15.48
N ALA A 209 -11.98 -17.44 -16.05
CA ALA A 209 -12.07 -17.24 -17.49
C ALA A 209 -10.88 -16.44 -18.04
N ILE A 210 -10.48 -15.35 -17.37
CA ILE A 210 -9.35 -14.51 -17.80
C ILE A 210 -8.02 -15.28 -17.79
N VAL A 211 -7.77 -16.08 -16.75
CA VAL A 211 -6.49 -16.78 -16.58
C VAL A 211 -6.39 -18.02 -17.49
N ASN A 212 -7.53 -18.62 -17.86
CA ASN A 212 -7.57 -19.82 -18.72
C ASN A 212 -7.85 -19.56 -20.21
N ALA A 213 -8.11 -18.31 -20.61
CA ALA A 213 -8.26 -17.91 -22.02
C ALA A 213 -6.91 -17.86 -22.75
#